data_AF-A0A561QGK2-F1
#
_entry.id   AF-A0A561QGK2-F1
#
_cell.length_a   1.000
_cell.length_b   1.000
_cell.length_c   1.000
_cell.angle_alpha   90.00
_cell.angle_beta   90.00
_cell.angle_gamma   90.00
#
_symmetry.space_group_name_H-M   'P 1'
#
loop_
_entity.id
_entity.type
_entity.pdbx_description
1 polymer ?
#
loop_
_entity_poly.entity_id
_entity_poly.type
_entity_poly.pdbx_seq_one_letter_code
_entity_poly.pdbx_strand_id
1 'polypeptide(L)' 'MPSIVHEYKGYRIAIYSPSGHFAVICPPGSNRVIDFKERQPRATVVEGPLVCLERAQALVESLAAETMPARLP' A
#
# COMPACT_ATOMS: atom_id res chain seq x y z
N MET A 1 2.26 -0.94 -16.75
CA MET A 1 1.96 -2.25 -16.12
C MET A 1 2.64 -2.27 -14.75
N PRO A 2 1.97 -2.67 -13.65
CA PRO A 2 2.63 -2.82 -12.36
C PRO A 2 3.69 -3.93 -12.43
N SER A 3 4.81 -3.72 -11.75
CA SER A 3 5.91 -4.68 -11.66
C SER A 3 5.58 -5.80 -10.66
N ILE A 4 4.83 -5.47 -9.60
CA ILE A 4 4.40 -6.40 -8.56
C ILE A 4 2.93 -6.11 -8.26
N VAL A 5 2.13 -7.16 -8.11
CA VAL A 5 0.78 -7.09 -7.55
C VAL A 5 0.72 -8.07 -6.38
N HIS A 6 0.30 -7.58 -5.22
CA HIS A 6 0.25 -8.35 -3.98
C HIS A 6 -1.04 -8.06 -3.22
N GLU A 7 -1.73 -9.09 -2.78
CA GLU A 7 -2.94 -8.96 -1.98
C GLU A 7 -2.61 -9.19 -0.50
N TYR A 8 -2.99 -8.24 0.35
CA TYR A 8 -2.64 -8.22 1.76
C TYR A 8 -3.83 -7.77 2.62
N LYS A 9 -4.32 -8.62 3.53
CA LYS A 9 -5.50 -8.37 4.38
C LYS A 9 -6.74 -7.90 3.58
N GLY A 10 -6.90 -8.40 2.35
CA GLY A 10 -7.96 -8.02 1.42
C GLY A 10 -7.69 -6.73 0.63
N TYR A 11 -6.64 -5.97 0.96
CA TYR A 11 -6.19 -4.83 0.17
C TYR A 11 -5.36 -5.32 -1.02
N ARG A 12 -5.49 -4.64 -2.16
CA ARG A 12 -4.62 -4.89 -3.32
C ARG A 12 -3.54 -3.84 -3.37
N ILE A 13 -2.29 -4.28 -3.32
CA ILE A 13 -1.09 -3.44 -3.43
C ILE A 13 -0.45 -3.68 -4.79
N ALA A 14 -0.32 -2.64 -5.61
CA ALA A 14 0.36 -2.68 -6.90
C ALA A 14 1.58 -1.76 -6.87
N ILE A 15 2.75 -2.30 -7.17
CA ILE A 15 4.01 -1.54 -7.25
C ILE A 15 4.31 -1.20 -8.70
N TYR A 16 4.55 0.08 -8.96
CA TYR A 16 4.98 0.60 -10.26
C TYR A 16 6.42 1.10 -10.17
N SER A 17 7.22 0.79 -11.19
CA SER A 17 8.67 1.06 -11.18
C SER A 17 9.26 1.79 -12.42
N PRO A 18 8.58 2.76 -13.07
CA PRO A 18 9.11 3.38 -14.29
C PRO A 18 10.34 4.29 -14.07
N SER A 19 10.49 4.91 -12.90
CA SER A 19 11.62 5.80 -12.55
C SER A 19 11.92 5.85 -11.05
N GLY A 20 11.34 4.92 -10.31
CA GLY A 20 11.29 4.82 -8.85
C GLY A 20 10.13 3.90 -8.47
N HIS A 21 10.16 3.31 -7.28
CA HIS A 21 9.11 2.39 -6.84
C HIS A 21 8.03 3.17 -6.09
N PHE A 22 6.77 2.99 -6.48
CA PHE A 22 5.63 3.52 -5.74
C PHE A 22 4.49 2.53 -5.66
N ALA A 23 3.79 2.54 -4.53
CA ALA A 23 2.65 1.67 -4.29
C ALA A 23 1.33 2.39 -4.58
N VAL A 24 0.43 1.64 -5.22
CA VAL A 24 -0.98 1.95 -5.39
C VAL A 24 -1.76 0.92 -4.57
N ILE A 25 -2.61 1.37 -3.67
CA ILE A 25 -3.38 0.48 -2.78
C ILE A 25 -4.86 0.67 -3.06
N CYS A 26 -5.59 -0.44 -3.21
CA CYS A 26 -7.04 -0.46 -3.28
C CYS A 26 -7.61 -1.15 -2.02
N PRO A 27 -8.71 -0.63 -1.44
CA PRO A 27 -9.32 -1.24 -0.27
C PRO A 27 -10.06 -2.54 -0.63
N PRO A 28 -10.33 -3.40 0.37
CA PRO A 28 -11.03 -4.66 0.16
C PRO A 28 -12.40 -4.44 -0.49
N GLY A 29 -12.71 -5.24 -1.52
CA GLY A 29 -13.99 -5.17 -2.22
C GLY A 29 -14.19 -3.93 -3.10
N SER A 30 -13.14 -3.12 -3.33
CA SER A 30 -13.20 -1.91 -4.14
C SER A 30 -12.01 -1.82 -5.09
N ASN A 31 -12.27 -1.36 -6.31
CA ASN A 31 -11.21 -1.07 -7.28
C ASN A 31 -10.74 0.40 -7.21
N ARG A 32 -11.25 1.19 -6.25
CA ARG A 32 -10.86 2.59 -6.08
C ARG A 32 -9.48 2.65 -5.43
N VAL A 33 -8.59 3.44 -6.00
CA VAL A 33 -7.27 3.71 -5.41
C VAL A 33 -7.43 4.63 -4.21
N ILE A 34 -6.78 4.30 -3.10
CA ILE A 34 -6.66 5.17 -1.94
C ILE A 34 -5.58 6.21 -2.24
N ASP A 35 -5.96 7.50 -2.21
CA ASP A 35 -5.02 8.60 -2.36
C ASP A 35 -4.40 8.95 -1.00
N PHE A 36 -3.14 8.57 -0.82
CA PHE A 36 -2.36 8.88 0.38
C PHE A 36 -1.61 10.20 0.30
N LYS A 37 -1.71 10.93 -0.81
CA LYS A 37 -0.97 12.18 -1.03
C LYS A 37 0.53 12.01 -0.69
N GLU A 38 1.03 12.73 0.31
CA GLU A 38 2.43 12.70 0.75
C GLU A 38 2.80 11.43 1.53
N ARG A 39 1.81 10.69 2.06
CA ARG A 39 2.02 9.41 2.76
C ARG A 39 2.12 8.22 1.81
N GLN A 40 2.16 8.45 0.50
CA GLN A 40 2.24 7.37 -0.49
C GLN A 40 3.52 6.54 -0.28
N PRO A 41 3.42 5.21 -0.14
CA PRO A 41 4.59 4.37 -0.03
C PRO A 41 5.43 4.45 -1.30
N ARG A 42 6.70 4.82 -1.13
CA ARG A 42 7.68 4.92 -2.20
C ARG A 42 9.00 4.28 -1.76
N ALA A 43 9.78 3.83 -2.72
CA ALA A 43 11.17 3.46 -2.52
C ALA A 43 12.02 3.92 -3.71
N THR A 44 13.26 4.27 -3.43
CA THR A 44 14.25 4.61 -4.44
C THR A 44 14.67 3.35 -5.21
N VAL A 45 15.27 3.54 -6.39
CA VAL A 45 15.76 2.43 -7.23
C VAL A 45 16.82 1.58 -6.49
N VAL A 46 17.58 2.18 -5.57
CA VAL A 46 18.60 1.50 -4.76
C VAL A 46 17.98 0.62 -3.67
N GLU A 47 16.89 1.08 -3.03
CA GLU A 47 16.15 0.30 -2.03
C GLU A 47 15.37 -0.86 -2.68
N GLY A 48 14.90 -0.66 -3.91
CA GLY A 48 14.22 -1.68 -4.68
C GLY A 48 12.72 -1.79 -4.39
N PRO A 49 12.01 -2.63 -5.16
CA PRO A 49 10.55 -2.70 -5.13
C PRO A 49 10.00 -3.40 -3.88
N LEU A 50 10.80 -4.27 -3.23
CA LEU A 50 10.39 -5.00 -2.03
C LEU A 50 10.27 -4.06 -0.82
N VAL A 51 11.19 -3.11 -0.66
CA VAL A 51 11.10 -2.09 0.39
C VAL A 51 9.83 -1.24 0.21
N CYS A 52 9.44 -0.94 -1.03
CA CYS A 52 8.18 -0.25 -1.32
C CYS A 52 6.97 -1.09 -0.91
N LEU A 53 7.04 -2.42 -1.10
CA LEU A 53 5.98 -3.35 -0.70
C LEU A 53 5.84 -3.43 0.82
N GLU A 54 6.95 -3.55 1.55
CA GLU A 54 6.95 -3.57 3.02
C GLU A 54 6.35 -2.28 3.61
N ARG A 55 6.74 -1.11 3.07
CA ARG A 55 6.15 0.19 3.45
C ARG A 55 4.66 0.24 3.15
N ALA A 56 4.23 -0.33 2.02
CA ALA A 56 2.81 -0.39 1.66
C ALA A 56 2.02 -1.32 2.59
N GLN A 57 2.58 -2.47 2.96
CA GLN A 57 1.97 -3.36 3.95
C GLN A 57 1.81 -2.67 5.30
N ALA A 58 2.86 -2.03 5.82
CA ALA A 58 2.80 -1.29 7.09
C ALA A 58 1.74 -0.17 7.09
N LEU A 59 1.58 0.51 5.94
CA LEU A 59 0.51 1.51 5.78
C LEU A 59 -0.88 0.85 5.82
N VAL A 60 -1.06 -0.29 5.15
CA VAL A 60 -2.30 -1.07 5.21
C VAL A 60 -2.60 -1.54 6.63
N GLU A 61 -1.58 -1.95 7.39
CA GLU A 61 -1.75 -2.33 8.80
C GLU A 61 -2.26 -1.16 9.65
N SER A 62 -1.72 0.04 9.43
CA SER A 62 -2.18 1.25 10.10
C SER A 62 -3.65 1.55 9.78
N LEU A 63 -4.04 1.46 8.49
CA LEU A 63 -5.43 1.67 8.06
C LEU A 63 -6.39 0.63 8.65
N ALA A 64 -5.96 -0.63 8.69
CA ALA A 64 -6.76 -1.70 9.26
C ALA A 64 -6.96 -1.49 10.77
N ALA A 65 -5.94 -0.99 11.48
CA ALA A 65 -6.05 -0.63 12.89
C ALA A 65 -6.98 0.59 13.11
N GLU A 66 -6.92 1.61 12.25
CA GLU A 66 -7.79 2.79 12.31
C GLU A 66 -9.26 2.46 11.98
N THR A 67 -9.51 1.46 11.14
CA THR A 67 -10.86 1.05 10.71
C THR A 67 -11.57 0.17 11.75
N MET A 68 -10.85 -0.40 12.72
CA MET A 68 -11.48 -1.04 13.87
C MET A 68 -11.96 0.05 14.83
N PRO A 69 -13.28 0.30 14.96
CA PRO A 69 -13.74 1.20 16.00
C PRO A 69 -13.24 0.66 17.33
N ALA A 70 -12.58 1.52 18.10
CA ALA A 70 -12.27 1.24 19.49
C ALA A 70 -13.53 0.63 20.12
N ARG A 71 -13.48 -0.67 20.43
CA ARG A 71 -14.42 -1.27 21.38
C ARG A 71 -14.12 -0.58 22.71
N LEU A 72 -14.82 0.52 22.95
CA LEU A 72 -14.94 1.11 24.27
C LEU A 72 -15.57 0.03 25.18
N PRO A 73 -14.97 -0.28 26.34
CA PRO A 73 -15.63 -1.06 27.37
C PRO A 73 -16.82 -0.30 27.99
#